data_AF-A0A2W4LW41-F1
#
_entry.id   AF-A0A2W4LW41-F1
#
_cell.length_a   1.000
_cell.length_b   1.000
_cell.length_c   1.000
_cell.angle_alpha   90.00
_cell.angle_beta   90.00
_cell.angle_gamma   90.00
#
_symmetry.space_group_name_H-M   'P 1'
#
loop_
_entity.id
_entity.type
_entity.pdbx_description
1 polymer ?
#
loop_
_entity_poly.entity_id
_entity_poly.type
_entity_poly.pdbx_seq_one_letter_code
_entity_poly.pdbx_strand_id
1 'polypeptide(L)'
;MVRSKFGISSVVAAGFAAFTLSSPAKAADAHAPPGSTVCSTVIASSTGMYLWGASAQMWRNWLLASETFGGPETKIYEVVTNDVDAHVPPPGPGLYYYRTCATNVSPYKSFVRLRMSPEGGGNPNDPHAPVSAITAVLGPGGIVWGNAELGSGLFVGESDVPVRFCIQPFDEDYTLAPAIFESDGTSVEEEIAATEFGFLPCVQNVSSAPATVSFTFFPD
;
A
#
# COMPACT_ATOMS: atom_id res chain seq x y z
N MET A 1 40.47 -31.41 20.34
CA MET A 1 39.12 -32.01 20.26
C MET A 1 38.29 -31.49 21.42
N VAL A 2 37.44 -30.47 21.19
CA VAL A 2 36.23 -30.21 21.98
C VAL A 2 35.24 -29.59 20.98
N ARG A 3 34.20 -30.34 20.63
CA ARG A 3 33.03 -29.85 19.88
C ARG A 3 32.06 -29.27 20.90
N SER A 4 31.69 -27.99 20.76
CA SER A 4 30.52 -27.44 21.42
C SER A 4 29.47 -27.12 20.37
N LYS A 5 28.37 -27.86 20.42
CA LYS A 5 27.11 -27.60 19.73
C LYS A 5 26.18 -26.92 20.73
N PHE A 6 25.77 -25.69 20.47
CA PHE A 6 24.55 -25.04 20.97
C PHE A 6 24.34 -23.86 20.03
N GLY A 7 23.20 -23.55 19.44
CA GLY A 7 21.81 -23.96 19.61
C GLY A 7 21.05 -22.83 18.93
N ILE A 8 20.21 -23.14 17.94
CA ILE A 8 19.42 -22.16 17.21
C ILE A 8 18.47 -21.52 18.23
N SER A 9 18.72 -20.26 18.58
CA SER A 9 17.83 -19.49 19.45
C SER A 9 17.01 -18.57 18.55
N SER A 10 15.75 -18.97 18.36
CA SER A 10 14.71 -18.18 17.72
C SER A 10 14.57 -16.83 18.44
N VAL A 11 14.91 -15.73 17.77
CA VAL A 11 14.58 -14.39 18.25
C VAL A 11 13.25 -14.00 17.60
N VAL A 12 12.19 -14.13 18.39
CA VAL A 12 10.94 -13.39 18.19
C VAL A 12 11.25 -11.93 18.51
N ALA A 13 11.43 -11.09 17.49
CA ALA A 13 11.53 -9.65 17.67
C ALA A 13 10.13 -9.04 17.53
N ALA A 14 9.48 -8.90 18.68
CA ALA A 14 8.33 -8.02 18.83
C ALA A 14 8.81 -6.57 18.90
N GLY A 15 8.06 -5.68 18.24
CA GLY A 15 7.99 -4.27 18.61
C GLY A 15 8.92 -3.33 17.85
N PHE A 16 8.39 -2.72 16.78
CA PHE A 16 8.72 -1.34 16.45
C PHE A 16 7.42 -0.59 16.15
N ALA A 17 6.96 0.17 17.14
CA ALA A 17 6.10 1.31 16.89
C ALA A 17 7.02 2.44 16.39
N ALA A 18 7.25 2.47 15.08
CA ALA A 18 7.91 3.60 14.44
C ALA A 18 6.87 4.71 14.27
N PHE A 19 6.97 5.76 15.08
CA PHE A 19 6.40 7.06 14.72
C PHE A 19 7.27 7.65 13.63
N THR A 20 6.97 7.32 12.37
CA THR A 20 7.61 7.95 11.21
C THR A 20 7.08 9.38 11.08
N LEU A 21 7.98 10.36 11.07
CA LEU A 21 7.68 11.69 10.52
C LEU A 21 7.30 11.47 9.06
N SER A 22 6.02 11.63 8.74
CA SER A 22 5.46 11.29 7.44
C SER A 22 6.03 12.19 6.35
N SER A 23 6.86 11.60 5.48
CA SER A 23 7.12 12.10 4.12
C SER A 23 5.78 12.36 3.39
N PRO A 24 5.74 13.24 2.38
CA PRO A 24 4.51 13.54 1.66
C PRO A 24 3.98 12.29 0.93
N ALA A 25 2.96 11.67 1.53
CA ALA A 25 2.40 10.44 1.02
C ALA A 25 1.48 10.65 -0.19
N LYS A 26 1.91 10.14 -1.36
CA LYS A 26 0.97 9.90 -2.46
C LYS A 26 0.11 8.66 -2.19
N ALA A 27 -1.00 8.61 -2.89
CA ALA A 27 -1.98 7.53 -2.85
C ALA A 27 -1.44 6.17 -3.30
N ALA A 28 -2.08 5.08 -2.87
CA ALA A 28 -1.89 3.78 -3.49
C ALA A 28 -2.45 3.83 -4.93
N ASP A 29 -1.58 3.65 -5.91
CA ASP A 29 -1.93 3.64 -7.34
C ASP A 29 -1.85 2.22 -7.87
N ALA A 30 -2.78 1.78 -8.69
CA ALA A 30 -2.70 0.49 -9.36
C ALA A 30 -3.20 0.57 -10.77
N HIS A 31 -2.56 -0.15 -11.67
CA HIS A 31 -3.05 -0.42 -13.02
C HIS A 31 -3.21 -1.92 -13.17
N ALA A 32 -4.41 -2.41 -12.91
CA ALA A 32 -4.64 -3.82 -12.65
C ALA A 32 -5.73 -4.41 -13.56
N PRO A 33 -5.59 -5.67 -14.00
CA PRO A 33 -6.61 -6.35 -14.81
C PRO A 33 -7.89 -6.63 -13.99
N PRO A 34 -8.99 -7.01 -14.67
CA PRO A 34 -10.24 -7.37 -14.00
C PRO A 34 -10.06 -8.38 -12.87
N GLY A 35 -10.77 -8.18 -11.76
CA GLY A 35 -10.72 -9.04 -10.57
C GLY A 35 -9.55 -8.76 -9.63
N SER A 36 -8.57 -7.93 -10.01
CA SER A 36 -7.47 -7.56 -9.12
C SER A 36 -7.96 -6.66 -7.98
N THR A 37 -7.38 -6.82 -6.80
CA THR A 37 -7.73 -6.06 -5.59
C THR A 37 -6.49 -5.40 -5.02
N VAL A 38 -6.61 -4.14 -4.61
CA VAL A 38 -5.54 -3.37 -3.97
C VAL A 38 -6.09 -2.81 -2.67
N CYS A 39 -5.33 -2.95 -1.59
CA CYS A 39 -5.69 -2.43 -0.28
C CYS A 39 -4.59 -1.52 0.25
N SER A 40 -5.01 -0.48 0.97
CA SER A 40 -4.13 0.40 1.73
C SER A 40 -3.55 -0.28 2.96
N THR A 41 -2.73 0.48 3.69
CA THR A 41 -2.43 0.26 5.09
C THR A 41 -3.68 0.27 5.95
N VAL A 42 -3.45 -0.20 7.17
CA VAL A 42 -4.30 0.10 8.30
C VAL A 42 -3.97 1.49 8.85
N ILE A 43 -4.99 2.35 9.00
CA ILE A 43 -4.91 3.66 9.68
C ILE A 43 -5.78 3.62 10.93
N ALA A 44 -5.27 4.12 12.05
CA ALA A 44 -6.05 4.23 13.28
C ALA A 44 -6.80 5.57 13.34
N SER A 45 -8.09 5.55 13.68
CA SER A 45 -8.91 6.75 13.86
C SER A 45 -10.02 6.51 14.89
N SER A 46 -10.36 7.53 15.67
CA SER A 46 -11.52 7.51 16.56
C SER A 46 -12.68 8.37 16.07
N THR A 47 -12.47 9.11 14.98
CA THR A 47 -13.42 10.09 14.44
C THR A 47 -14.09 9.61 13.16
N GLY A 48 -13.66 8.47 12.59
CA GLY A 48 -14.08 8.02 11.26
C GLY A 48 -13.00 8.30 10.21
N MET A 49 -13.35 8.08 8.94
CA MET A 49 -12.43 8.17 7.82
C MET A 49 -12.99 8.99 6.68
N TYR A 50 -12.11 9.74 6.03
CA TYR A 50 -12.33 10.25 4.68
C TYR A 50 -11.73 9.27 3.67
N LEU A 51 -12.52 8.89 2.67
CA LEU A 51 -12.09 8.09 1.54
C LEU A 51 -12.11 8.94 0.28
N TRP A 52 -11.01 8.91 -0.45
CA TRP A 52 -10.97 9.42 -1.80
C TRP A 52 -10.38 8.37 -2.73
N GLY A 53 -10.94 8.27 -3.92
CA GLY A 53 -10.36 7.44 -4.96
C GLY A 53 -10.82 7.89 -6.32
N ALA A 54 -9.92 7.79 -7.29
CA ALA A 54 -10.18 8.18 -8.66
C ALA A 54 -9.76 7.06 -9.59
N SER A 55 -10.55 6.83 -10.63
CA SER A 55 -10.28 5.79 -11.61
C SER A 55 -10.91 6.12 -12.95
N ALA A 56 -10.31 5.61 -14.03
CA ALA A 56 -10.83 5.82 -15.38
C ALA A 56 -12.04 4.92 -15.71
N GLN A 57 -12.30 3.89 -14.89
CA GLN A 57 -13.35 2.88 -15.09
C GLN A 57 -13.90 2.44 -13.73
N MET A 58 -15.00 1.69 -13.70
CA MET A 58 -15.62 1.32 -12.44
C MET A 58 -14.74 0.42 -11.56
N TRP A 59 -14.52 0.86 -10.32
CA TRP A 59 -13.96 0.05 -9.25
C TRP A 59 -15.00 -0.13 -8.14
N ARG A 60 -14.96 -1.29 -7.50
CA ARG A 60 -15.69 -1.54 -6.26
C ARG A 60 -14.77 -1.16 -5.11
N ASN A 61 -15.07 -0.07 -4.44
CA ASN A 61 -14.33 0.46 -3.30
C ASN A 61 -15.05 0.05 -2.01
N TRP A 62 -14.29 -0.32 -0.98
CA TRP A 62 -14.87 -0.59 0.34
C TRP A 62 -13.91 -0.21 1.48
N LEU A 63 -14.50 0.10 2.63
CA LEU A 63 -13.79 0.38 3.87
C LEU A 63 -14.06 -0.72 4.88
N LEU A 64 -12.97 -1.25 5.43
CA LEU A 64 -12.95 -2.22 6.51
C LEU A 64 -12.55 -1.50 7.79
N ALA A 65 -13.13 -1.91 8.92
CA ALA A 65 -12.77 -1.43 10.25
C ALA A 65 -12.59 -2.60 11.22
N SER A 66 -11.63 -2.49 12.13
CA SER A 66 -11.41 -3.42 13.24
C SER A 66 -11.21 -2.65 14.54
N GLU A 67 -11.62 -3.22 15.67
CA GLU A 67 -11.42 -2.63 17.01
C GLU A 67 -9.98 -2.82 17.53
N THR A 68 -9.21 -3.71 16.91
CA THR A 68 -7.82 -4.01 17.29
C THR A 68 -6.93 -4.09 16.05
N PHE A 69 -5.66 -3.73 16.19
CA PHE A 69 -4.71 -3.83 15.08
C PHE A 69 -4.52 -5.30 14.67
N GLY A 70 -4.77 -5.62 13.40
CA GLY A 70 -4.73 -7.00 12.89
C GLY A 70 -5.89 -7.88 13.37
N GLY A 71 -6.91 -7.30 14.00
CA GLY A 71 -8.11 -7.99 14.44
C GLY A 71 -9.07 -8.34 13.29
N PRO A 72 -10.22 -8.95 13.61
CA PRO A 72 -11.26 -9.22 12.61
C PRO A 72 -11.77 -7.90 12.03
N GLU A 73 -11.87 -7.85 10.71
CA GLU A 73 -12.32 -6.68 9.97
C GLU A 73 -13.79 -6.81 9.59
N THR A 74 -14.54 -5.72 9.78
CA THR A 74 -15.93 -5.59 9.33
C THR A 74 -16.01 -4.54 8.23
N LYS A 75 -16.71 -4.86 7.13
CA LYS A 75 -16.98 -3.90 6.06
C LYS A 75 -18.05 -2.92 6.50
N ILE A 76 -17.72 -1.64 6.51
CA ILE A 76 -18.59 -0.56 7.01
C ILE A 76 -19.03 0.41 5.90
N TYR A 77 -18.40 0.33 4.73
CA TYR A 77 -18.76 1.10 3.55
C TYR A 77 -18.41 0.32 2.28
N GLU A 78 -19.24 0.45 1.25
CA GLU A 78 -19.01 -0.12 -0.08
C GLU A 78 -19.69 0.74 -1.14
N VAL A 79 -19.00 0.96 -2.26
CA VAL A 79 -19.53 1.66 -3.43
C VAL A 79 -18.89 1.14 -4.71
N VAL A 80 -19.64 1.10 -5.81
CA VAL A 80 -19.09 0.87 -7.14
C VAL A 80 -19.18 2.17 -7.92
N THR A 81 -18.03 2.77 -8.22
CA THR A 81 -17.93 4.09 -8.85
C THR A 81 -16.59 4.26 -9.55
N ASN A 82 -16.50 5.23 -10.45
CA ASN A 82 -15.23 5.67 -11.02
C ASN A 82 -14.49 6.59 -10.03
N ASP A 83 -15.23 7.45 -9.34
CA ASP A 83 -14.68 8.38 -8.36
C ASP A 83 -15.44 8.22 -7.04
N VAL A 84 -14.69 8.02 -5.95
CA VAL A 84 -15.22 8.00 -4.59
C VAL A 84 -14.68 9.20 -3.85
N ASP A 85 -15.59 9.91 -3.20
CA ASP A 85 -15.29 11.03 -2.32
C ASP A 85 -16.33 10.95 -1.19
N ALA A 86 -15.93 10.37 -0.06
CA ALA A 86 -16.87 9.94 0.97
C ALA A 86 -16.32 10.14 2.39
N HIS A 87 -17.19 10.63 3.27
CA HIS A 87 -17.00 10.59 4.71
C HIS A 87 -17.68 9.36 5.29
N VAL A 88 -16.94 8.56 6.06
CA VAL A 88 -17.46 7.37 6.73
C VAL A 88 -17.27 7.51 8.25
N PRO A 89 -18.37 7.70 9.02
CA PRO A 89 -18.27 7.83 10.47
C PRO A 89 -17.80 6.52 11.12
N PRO A 90 -17.28 6.57 12.36
CA PRO A 90 -16.84 5.38 13.06
C PRO A 90 -18.05 4.47 13.40
N PRO A 91 -17.89 3.14 13.41
CA PRO A 91 -19.00 2.21 13.69
C PRO A 91 -19.60 2.38 15.10
N GLY A 92 -18.80 2.89 16.03
CA GLY A 92 -19.16 3.14 17.41
C GLY A 92 -18.13 4.06 18.08
N PRO A 93 -18.30 4.34 19.38
CA PRO A 93 -17.32 5.12 20.13
C PRO A 93 -16.03 4.31 20.32
N GLY A 94 -14.87 4.97 20.16
CA GLY A 94 -13.57 4.37 20.43
C GLY A 94 -12.60 4.48 19.26
N LEU A 95 -11.42 3.88 19.42
CA LEU A 95 -10.40 3.79 18.38
C LEU A 95 -10.68 2.58 17.49
N TYR A 96 -10.68 2.80 16.18
CA TYR A 96 -10.77 1.75 15.17
C TYR A 96 -9.57 1.80 14.23
N TYR A 97 -9.29 0.67 13.60
CA TYR A 97 -8.23 0.42 12.65
C TYR A 97 -8.87 0.17 11.29
N TYR A 98 -8.62 1.05 10.33
CA TYR A 98 -9.32 1.11 9.05
C TYR A 98 -8.42 0.72 7.89
N ARG A 99 -8.96 -0.05 6.94
CA ARG A 99 -8.29 -0.40 5.68
C ARG A 99 -9.23 -0.17 4.50
N THR A 100 -8.81 0.64 3.54
CA THR A 100 -9.55 0.78 2.28
C THR A 100 -9.04 -0.21 1.27
N CYS A 101 -9.93 -0.80 0.49
CA CYS A 101 -9.56 -1.60 -0.66
C CYS A 101 -10.43 -1.26 -1.87
N ALA A 102 -9.89 -1.54 -3.05
CA ALA A 102 -10.65 -1.49 -4.28
C ALA A 102 -10.39 -2.72 -5.14
N THR A 103 -11.45 -3.25 -5.77
CA THR A 103 -11.36 -4.30 -6.77
C THR A 103 -11.77 -3.77 -8.13
N ASN A 104 -10.98 -4.10 -9.15
CA ASN A 104 -11.34 -3.79 -10.52
C ASN A 104 -12.50 -4.70 -10.95
N VAL A 105 -13.70 -4.12 -11.06
CA VAL A 105 -14.90 -4.81 -11.55
C VAL A 105 -15.19 -4.49 -13.02
N SER A 106 -14.39 -3.62 -13.63
CA SER A 106 -14.44 -3.36 -15.07
C SER A 106 -13.99 -4.59 -15.85
N PRO A 107 -14.52 -4.84 -17.06
CA PRO A 107 -14.00 -5.87 -17.96
C PRO A 107 -12.63 -5.53 -18.55
N TYR A 108 -12.11 -4.33 -18.29
CA TYR A 108 -10.82 -3.86 -18.81
C TYR A 108 -9.79 -3.68 -17.69
N LYS A 109 -8.50 -3.73 -18.07
CA LYS A 109 -7.42 -3.24 -17.22
C LYS A 109 -7.69 -1.76 -16.92
N SER A 110 -7.65 -1.39 -15.65
CA SER A 110 -8.00 -0.05 -15.20
C SER A 110 -7.00 0.47 -14.19
N PHE A 111 -6.90 1.79 -14.13
CA PHE A 111 -6.18 2.49 -13.09
C PHE A 111 -7.11 2.80 -11.91
N VAL A 112 -6.61 2.69 -10.67
CA VAL A 112 -7.22 3.29 -9.49
C VAL A 112 -6.17 3.99 -8.66
N ARG A 113 -6.56 5.11 -8.08
CA ARG A 113 -5.85 5.79 -7.02
C ARG A 113 -6.68 5.73 -5.75
N LEU A 114 -6.10 5.33 -4.63
CA LEU A 114 -6.78 5.27 -3.32
C LEU A 114 -6.07 6.14 -2.29
N ARG A 115 -6.86 6.98 -1.61
CA ARG A 115 -6.45 7.78 -0.46
C ARG A 115 -7.42 7.57 0.69
N MET A 116 -6.88 7.61 1.88
CA MET A 116 -7.65 7.50 3.10
C MET A 116 -6.99 8.33 4.19
N SER A 117 -7.78 9.08 4.95
CA SER A 117 -7.28 9.89 6.08
C SER A 117 -8.28 9.90 7.24
N PRO A 118 -7.84 10.05 8.50
CA PRO A 118 -8.75 10.23 9.62
C PRO A 118 -9.62 11.48 9.47
N GLU A 119 -10.88 11.42 9.89
CA GLU A 119 -11.76 12.58 9.91
C GLU A 119 -11.22 13.67 10.84
N GLY A 120 -11.06 14.89 10.30
CA GLY A 120 -10.41 16.02 11.00
C GLY A 120 -8.89 16.11 10.82
N GLY A 121 -8.28 15.15 10.12
CA GLY A 121 -6.82 15.10 9.85
C GLY A 121 -6.33 15.95 8.68
N GLY A 122 -7.22 16.66 7.98
CA GLY A 122 -6.89 17.45 6.78
C GLY A 122 -7.76 17.07 5.58
N ASN A 123 -7.61 17.82 4.49
CA ASN A 123 -8.30 17.56 3.22
C ASN A 123 -7.81 16.19 2.67
N PRO A 124 -8.64 15.25 2.22
CA PRO A 124 -8.16 14.03 1.52
C PRO A 124 -7.41 14.30 0.20
N ASN A 125 -7.59 15.49 -0.38
CA ASN A 125 -6.81 15.98 -1.51
C ASN A 125 -5.41 16.43 -1.08
N ASP A 126 -5.19 16.58 0.23
CA ASP A 126 -3.87 16.79 0.81
C ASP A 126 -2.97 15.61 0.40
N PRO A 127 -1.88 15.86 -0.35
CA PRO A 127 -0.93 14.86 -0.80
C PRO A 127 -0.07 14.29 0.35
N HIS A 128 -0.57 14.32 1.59
CA HIS A 128 0.16 13.95 2.79
C HIS A 128 -0.54 12.85 3.62
N ALA A 129 -1.67 12.29 3.17
CA ALA A 129 -2.35 11.20 3.88
C ALA A 129 -1.62 9.84 3.68
N PRO A 130 -1.02 9.24 4.72
CA PRO A 130 -0.11 8.10 4.57
C PRO A 130 -0.79 6.77 4.24
N VAL A 131 -0.26 6.06 3.23
CA VAL A 131 -0.58 4.65 2.92
C VAL A 131 0.71 3.83 2.81
N SER A 132 1.52 3.72 3.87
CA SER A 132 2.92 3.21 3.82
C SER A 132 3.12 1.75 3.36
N ALA A 133 2.18 0.85 3.66
CA ALA A 133 2.14 -0.55 3.27
C ALA A 133 0.96 -0.84 2.33
N ILE A 134 1.23 -1.54 1.24
CA ILE A 134 0.22 -1.99 0.30
C ILE A 134 0.14 -3.50 0.34
N THR A 135 -1.09 -4.01 0.35
CA THR A 135 -1.36 -5.41 0.03
C THR A 135 -2.22 -5.47 -1.22
N ALA A 136 -1.89 -6.33 -2.19
CA ALA A 136 -2.67 -6.47 -3.41
C ALA A 136 -2.75 -7.92 -3.88
N VAL A 137 -3.86 -8.27 -4.52
CA VAL A 137 -4.02 -9.47 -5.33
C VAL A 137 -4.09 -9.02 -6.78
N LEU A 138 -3.02 -9.27 -7.54
CA LEU A 138 -2.86 -8.78 -8.90
C LEU A 138 -3.02 -9.94 -9.89
N GLY A 139 -3.90 -9.77 -10.89
CA GLY A 139 -3.88 -10.64 -12.06
C GLY A 139 -2.61 -10.43 -12.91
N PRO A 140 -2.32 -11.34 -13.85
CA PRO A 140 -1.15 -11.26 -14.72
C PRO A 140 -1.01 -9.89 -15.41
N GLY A 141 0.19 -9.31 -15.38
CA GLY A 141 0.49 -7.99 -15.95
C GLY A 141 -0.10 -6.81 -15.17
N GLY A 142 -0.72 -7.05 -14.01
CA GLY A 142 -1.12 -6.00 -13.07
C GLY A 142 0.10 -5.39 -12.38
N ILE A 143 0.03 -4.09 -12.10
CA ILE A 143 1.07 -3.36 -11.35
C ILE A 143 0.39 -2.50 -10.29
N VAL A 144 1.04 -2.41 -9.13
CA VAL A 144 0.66 -1.53 -8.03
C VAL A 144 1.86 -0.72 -7.61
N TRP A 145 1.64 0.53 -7.25
CA TRP A 145 2.60 1.48 -6.74
C TRP A 145 2.23 1.88 -5.32
N GLY A 146 3.25 1.97 -4.47
CA GLY A 146 3.23 2.56 -3.15
C GLY A 146 3.10 4.08 -3.19
N ASN A 147 3.35 4.68 -2.04
CA ASN A 147 3.34 6.13 -1.96
C ASN A 147 4.57 6.73 -2.62
N ALA A 148 4.49 8.03 -2.86
CA ALA A 148 5.67 8.84 -3.05
C ALA A 148 6.47 8.84 -1.76
N GLU A 149 7.73 8.46 -1.88
CA GLU A 149 8.70 8.48 -0.82
C GLU A 149 9.74 9.56 -1.12
N LEU A 150 10.12 10.28 -0.07
CA LEU A 150 11.22 11.24 -0.08
C LEU A 150 12.32 10.71 0.83
N GLY A 151 13.58 10.96 0.44
CA GLY A 151 14.74 10.53 1.23
C GLY A 151 15.18 9.10 0.92
N SER A 152 16.13 8.60 1.73
CA SER A 152 16.60 7.23 1.67
C SER A 152 15.82 6.34 2.65
N GLY A 153 15.95 5.03 2.49
CA GLY A 153 15.31 4.07 3.37
C GLY A 153 15.33 2.66 2.83
N LEU A 154 14.55 1.77 3.46
CA LEU A 154 14.51 0.35 3.14
C LEU A 154 13.21 -0.01 2.42
N PHE A 155 13.32 -0.59 1.22
CA PHE A 155 12.20 -1.17 0.49
C PHE A 155 12.11 -2.68 0.77
N VAL A 156 11.01 -3.10 1.39
CA VAL A 156 10.74 -4.50 1.71
C VAL A 156 9.46 -4.95 1.03
N GLY A 157 9.47 -6.13 0.43
CA GLY A 157 8.30 -6.70 -0.21
C GLY A 157 8.33 -8.21 -0.30
N GLU A 158 7.14 -8.81 -0.37
CA GLU A 158 6.92 -10.24 -0.46
C GLU A 158 5.77 -10.55 -1.43
N SER A 159 5.81 -11.75 -2.02
CA SER A 159 4.81 -12.27 -2.93
C SER A 159 4.75 -13.80 -2.87
N ASP A 160 3.55 -14.36 -3.04
CA ASP A 160 3.33 -15.81 -3.13
C ASP A 160 3.84 -16.45 -4.45
N VAL A 161 4.02 -15.65 -5.49
CA VAL A 161 4.58 -16.03 -6.80
C VAL A 161 5.65 -15.03 -7.26
N PRO A 162 6.51 -15.37 -8.22
CA PRO A 162 7.49 -14.42 -8.76
C PRO A 162 6.82 -13.16 -9.34
N VAL A 163 7.27 -12.00 -8.87
CA VAL A 163 6.85 -10.66 -9.30
C VAL A 163 8.09 -9.82 -9.58
N ARG A 164 7.90 -8.67 -10.22
CA ARG A 164 8.93 -7.65 -10.33
C ARG A 164 8.73 -6.60 -9.25
N PHE A 165 9.70 -6.45 -8.38
CA PHE A 165 9.83 -5.32 -7.47
C PHE A 165 10.58 -4.20 -8.17
N CYS A 166 10.14 -2.96 -8.03
CA CYS A 166 10.78 -1.83 -8.70
C CYS A 166 10.73 -0.54 -7.86
N ILE A 167 11.66 0.37 -8.12
CA ILE A 167 11.62 1.76 -7.63
C ILE A 167 11.64 2.69 -8.84
N GLN A 168 10.57 3.48 -9.00
CA GLN A 168 10.44 4.45 -10.08
C GLN A 168 10.55 5.88 -9.54
N PRO A 169 11.63 6.62 -9.85
CA PRO A 169 11.70 8.03 -9.53
C PRO A 169 10.71 8.84 -10.37
N PHE A 170 10.43 10.05 -9.92
CA PHE A 170 9.69 11.03 -10.70
C PHE A 170 10.45 12.35 -10.76
N ASP A 171 10.10 13.21 -11.71
CA ASP A 171 10.65 14.57 -11.84
C ASP A 171 9.77 15.62 -11.12
N GLU A 172 10.12 16.90 -11.27
CA GLU A 172 9.38 18.04 -10.69
C GLU A 172 7.91 18.11 -11.14
N ASP A 173 7.61 17.61 -12.34
CA ASP A 173 6.27 17.53 -12.92
C ASP A 173 5.55 16.24 -12.53
N TYR A 174 6.17 15.43 -11.67
CA TYR A 174 5.71 14.10 -11.26
C TYR A 174 5.58 13.09 -12.41
N THR A 175 6.34 13.29 -13.48
CA THR A 175 6.47 12.32 -14.56
C THR A 175 7.38 11.19 -14.11
N LEU A 176 6.96 9.94 -14.29
CA LEU A 176 7.77 8.79 -13.93
C LEU A 176 8.98 8.69 -14.86
N ALA A 177 10.16 8.63 -14.26
CA ALA A 177 11.42 8.33 -14.91
C ALA A 177 11.66 6.80 -14.96
N PRO A 178 12.62 6.32 -15.77
CA PRO A 178 13.01 4.91 -15.77
C PRO A 178 13.35 4.41 -14.36
N ALA A 179 12.99 3.15 -14.08
CA ALA A 179 13.24 2.55 -12.77
C ALA A 179 14.74 2.55 -12.44
N ILE A 180 15.09 2.94 -11.22
CA ILE A 180 16.48 2.92 -10.71
C ILE A 180 16.81 1.58 -10.04
N PHE A 181 15.78 0.80 -9.74
CA PHE A 181 15.88 -0.54 -9.20
C PHE A 181 14.78 -1.40 -9.82
N GLU A 182 15.14 -2.59 -10.27
CA GLU A 182 14.22 -3.66 -10.65
C GLU A 182 14.80 -5.01 -10.22
N SER A 183 13.99 -5.85 -9.60
CA SER A 183 14.37 -7.20 -9.21
C SER A 183 13.19 -8.14 -9.35
N ASP A 184 13.41 -9.28 -10.02
CA ASP A 184 12.41 -10.32 -10.17
C ASP A 184 12.59 -11.37 -9.07
N GLY A 185 11.52 -11.70 -8.34
CA GLY A 185 11.57 -12.65 -7.22
C GLY A 185 10.25 -12.75 -6.45
N THR A 186 10.27 -13.52 -5.36
CA THR A 186 9.14 -13.61 -4.41
C THR A 186 9.34 -12.71 -3.19
N SER A 187 10.51 -12.08 -3.06
CA SER A 187 10.81 -11.17 -1.95
C SER A 187 11.87 -10.16 -2.38
N VAL A 188 11.86 -8.99 -1.75
CA VAL A 188 12.89 -7.96 -1.85
C VAL A 188 13.14 -7.34 -0.49
N GLU A 189 14.40 -7.01 -0.22
CA GLU A 189 14.83 -6.16 0.89
C GLU A 189 16.03 -5.36 0.34
N GLU A 190 15.82 -4.10 0.02
CA GLU A 190 16.82 -3.26 -0.66
C GLU A 190 16.88 -1.86 -0.04
N GLU A 191 18.09 -1.37 0.24
CA GLU A 191 18.32 0.02 0.63
C GLU A 191 18.21 0.93 -0.60
N ILE A 192 17.32 1.91 -0.55
CA ILE A 192 17.08 2.86 -1.62
C ILE A 192 17.67 4.20 -1.23
N ALA A 193 18.58 4.70 -2.07
CA ALA A 193 19.12 6.04 -1.92
C ALA A 193 18.07 7.11 -2.24
N ALA A 194 18.19 8.26 -1.58
CA ALA A 194 17.38 9.43 -1.90
C ALA A 194 17.57 9.86 -3.35
N THR A 195 16.47 10.23 -3.99
CA THR A 195 16.46 10.88 -5.31
C THR A 195 16.15 12.36 -5.15
N GLU A 196 16.37 13.15 -6.20
CA GLU A 196 16.16 14.61 -6.16
C GLU A 196 14.73 15.00 -5.81
N PHE A 197 13.73 14.32 -6.38
CA PHE A 197 12.31 14.65 -6.21
C PHE A 197 11.51 13.58 -5.46
N GLY A 198 12.07 12.38 -5.27
CA GLY A 198 11.38 11.22 -4.69
C GLY A 198 11.16 10.08 -5.68
N PHE A 199 10.50 9.03 -5.21
CA PHE A 199 10.21 7.82 -5.99
C PHE A 199 8.94 7.11 -5.52
N LEU A 200 8.46 6.16 -6.33
CA LEU A 200 7.39 5.23 -6.00
C LEU A 200 7.95 3.81 -5.96
N PRO A 201 7.81 3.08 -4.85
CA PRO A 201 8.00 1.64 -4.86
C PRO A 201 6.86 0.98 -5.65
N CYS A 202 7.16 -0.06 -6.40
CA CYS A 202 6.19 -0.75 -7.23
C CYS A 202 6.38 -2.25 -7.25
N VAL A 203 5.28 -2.95 -7.49
CA VAL A 203 5.25 -4.40 -7.67
C VAL A 203 4.39 -4.73 -8.89
N GLN A 204 4.98 -5.46 -9.84
CA GLN A 204 4.29 -5.92 -11.05
C GLN A 204 4.20 -7.45 -11.06
N ASN A 205 3.00 -7.96 -11.30
CA ASN A 205 2.81 -9.38 -11.55
C ASN A 205 3.32 -9.75 -12.96
N VAL A 206 4.50 -10.36 -13.00
CA VAL A 206 5.12 -10.91 -14.23
C VAL A 206 4.83 -12.41 -14.40
N SER A 207 4.15 -13.03 -13.44
CA SER A 207 3.70 -14.42 -13.49
C SER A 207 2.41 -14.57 -14.30
N SER A 208 2.13 -15.81 -14.73
CA SER A 208 0.86 -16.19 -15.35
C SER A 208 -0.24 -16.51 -14.34
N ALA A 209 0.11 -16.66 -13.05
CA ALA A 209 -0.84 -16.85 -11.95
C ALA A 209 -1.16 -15.51 -11.26
N PRO A 210 -2.31 -15.38 -10.57
CA PRO A 210 -2.54 -14.28 -9.65
C PRO A 210 -1.44 -14.20 -8.59
N ALA A 211 -1.01 -12.99 -8.25
CA ALA A 211 0.01 -12.72 -7.24
C ALA A 211 -0.60 -12.01 -6.04
N THR A 212 -0.43 -12.56 -4.85
CA THR A 212 -0.71 -11.89 -3.57
C THR A 212 0.58 -11.25 -3.08
N VAL A 213 0.61 -9.93 -3.08
CA VAL A 213 1.82 -9.14 -2.76
C VAL A 213 1.59 -8.27 -1.53
N SER A 214 2.65 -8.06 -0.76
CA SER A 214 2.72 -7.06 0.30
C SER A 214 4.04 -6.33 0.24
N PHE A 215 4.05 -5.01 0.38
CA PHE A 215 5.30 -4.25 0.41
C PHE A 215 5.17 -2.94 1.19
N THR A 216 6.31 -2.44 1.65
CA THR A 216 6.45 -1.23 2.46
C THR A 216 7.79 -0.57 2.18
N PHE A 217 7.81 0.75 2.26
CA PHE A 217 9.04 1.53 2.36
C PHE A 217 9.21 2.07 3.78
N PHE A 218 10.39 1.89 4.36
CA PHE A 218 10.75 2.39 5.68
C PHE A 218 11.77 3.53 5.50
N PRO A 219 11.35 4.81 5.59
CA PRO A 219 12.29 5.92 5.49
C PRO A 219 13.26 5.93 6.68
N ASP A 220 14.50 6.33 6.42
CA ASP A 220 15.56 6.50 7.44
C ASP A 220 15.32 7.68 8.39
#